data_AF-A0A411HG10-F1
#
_entry.id   AF-A0A411HG10-F1
#
_cell.length_a   1.000
_cell.length_b   1.000
_cell.length_c   1.000
_cell.angle_alpha   90.00
_cell.angle_beta   90.00
_cell.angle_gamma   90.00
#
_symmetry.space_group_name_H-M   'P 1'
#
loop_
_entity.id
_entity.type
_entity.pdbx_description
1 polymer ?
#
loop_
_entity_poly.entity_id
_entity_poly.type
_entity_poly.pdbx_seq_one_letter_code
_entity_poly.pdbx_strand_id
1 'polypeptide(L)'
;MGGAIFNHAGTVDLTNVSISGNAANGGAGGDGSGIGGAIFNLNGAVSMNFCTIAANSVSGTNGNDASTGASDSAIYSLAYGNVIQNGSASAASLRIANSIVYGNGSATNDVANNVVPGTLATNSGNTATVTYVGANIIDSFGNFGLASSVGSPPMTNDPKLEPLQNNGGNTQTMALQADSPAIDAAIPCAHLPATDQRGNARIWGSAPDLGAYEYGSSPGRNDDIFRAGFDSTYNCP
;
A
#
# COMPACT_ATOMS: atom_id res chain seq x y z
N MET A 1 3.88 10.02 13.64
CA MET A 1 4.41 9.46 12.38
C MET A 1 4.17 7.96 12.36
N GLY A 2 3.79 7.39 11.21
CA GLY A 2 3.61 5.95 11.00
C GLY A 2 2.59 5.32 11.95
N GLY A 3 1.29 5.43 11.65
CA GLY A 3 0.24 4.96 12.56
C GLY A 3 0.31 3.46 12.85
N ALA A 4 0.71 2.65 11.86
CA ALA A 4 1.01 1.23 12.05
C ALA A 4 2.50 0.94 11.91
N ILE A 5 3.12 1.41 10.82
CA ILE A 5 4.51 1.10 10.47
C ILE A 5 5.27 2.39 10.21
N PHE A 6 6.42 2.53 10.88
CA PHE A 6 7.43 3.51 10.53
C PHE A 6 8.71 2.78 10.08
N ASN A 7 9.05 2.92 8.80
CA ASN A 7 10.27 2.37 8.21
C ASN A 7 11.27 3.51 7.99
N HIS A 8 12.46 3.42 8.58
CA HIS A 8 13.53 4.39 8.37
C HIS A 8 14.79 3.71 7.81
N ALA A 9 15.07 3.96 6.53
CA ALA A 9 16.18 3.36 5.78
C ALA A 9 16.22 1.82 5.77
N GLY A 10 15.13 1.17 6.17
CA GLY A 10 14.97 -0.28 6.17
C GLY A 10 14.17 -0.78 4.96
N THR A 11 13.89 -2.09 4.98
CA THR A 11 13.04 -2.76 3.99
C THR A 11 11.86 -3.41 4.70
N VAL A 12 10.65 -3.25 4.15
CA VAL A 12 9.43 -3.89 4.63
C VAL A 12 8.74 -4.58 3.46
N ASP A 13 8.47 -5.89 3.61
CA ASP A 13 7.68 -6.67 2.67
C ASP A 13 6.36 -7.07 3.33
N LEU A 14 5.25 -6.72 2.69
CA LEU A 14 3.90 -7.03 3.13
C LEU A 14 3.23 -7.93 2.09
N THR A 15 2.61 -9.01 2.55
CA THR A 15 1.85 -9.92 1.68
C THR A 15 0.62 -10.41 2.42
N ASN A 16 -0.57 -10.27 1.80
CA ASN A 16 -1.84 -10.66 2.41
C ASN A 16 -2.12 -9.98 3.76
N VAL A 17 -1.82 -8.69 3.86
CA VAL A 17 -1.98 -7.93 5.11
C VAL A 17 -3.13 -6.94 4.97
N SER A 18 -4.03 -6.94 5.96
CA SER A 18 -4.95 -5.82 6.18
C SER A 18 -4.37 -4.86 7.22
N ILE A 19 -4.19 -3.58 6.85
CA ILE A 19 -3.81 -2.50 7.78
C ILE A 19 -4.97 -1.52 7.84
N SER A 20 -5.71 -1.53 8.96
CA SER A 20 -6.91 -0.73 9.11
C SER A 20 -7.04 -0.11 10.49
N GLY A 21 -7.68 1.07 10.56
CA GLY A 21 -8.00 1.75 11.82
C GLY A 21 -6.79 2.37 12.53
N ASN A 22 -5.66 2.55 11.84
CA ASN A 22 -4.48 3.17 12.43
C ASN A 22 -4.54 4.70 12.27
N ALA A 23 -3.92 5.41 13.20
CA ALA A 23 -3.95 6.87 13.21
C ALA A 23 -2.55 7.44 13.43
N ALA A 24 -2.18 8.44 12.62
CA ALA A 24 -1.01 9.27 12.87
C ALA A 24 -1.46 10.69 13.23
N ASN A 25 -1.28 11.07 14.49
CA ASN A 25 -1.58 12.43 14.97
C ASN A 25 -0.29 13.24 15.13
N GLY A 26 -0.28 14.47 14.63
CA GLY A 26 0.80 15.43 14.81
C GLY A 26 0.82 16.07 16.20
N GLY A 27 1.95 16.69 16.52
CA GLY A 27 2.16 17.35 17.81
C GLY A 27 1.51 18.73 17.84
N ALA A 28 0.97 19.12 19.00
CA ALA A 28 0.34 20.43 19.22
C ALA A 28 1.31 21.64 19.17
N GLY A 29 2.62 21.40 19.07
CA GLY A 29 3.68 22.41 19.15
C GLY A 29 4.06 23.09 17.83
N GLY A 30 3.23 22.99 16.78
CA GLY A 30 3.46 23.66 15.49
C GLY A 30 4.37 22.91 14.52
N ASP A 31 5.35 22.12 15.00
CA ASP A 31 6.33 21.44 14.13
C ASP A 31 6.11 19.92 13.98
N GLY A 32 5.14 19.35 14.70
CA GLY A 32 4.87 17.92 14.64
C GLY A 32 3.73 17.60 13.67
N SER A 33 4.01 16.93 12.55
CA SER A 33 2.97 16.48 11.60
C SER A 33 2.56 15.02 11.80
N GLY A 34 1.27 14.74 11.64
CA GLY A 34 0.79 13.39 11.37
C GLY A 34 1.18 13.02 9.95
N ILE A 35 1.88 11.89 9.77
CA ILE A 35 2.35 11.45 8.45
C ILE A 35 2.27 9.92 8.41
N GLY A 36 1.70 9.37 7.32
CA GLY A 36 1.55 7.94 7.11
C GLY A 36 0.62 7.31 8.14
N GLY A 37 -0.70 7.52 7.99
CA GLY A 37 -1.72 6.99 8.90
C GLY A 37 -1.66 5.48 9.05
N ALA A 38 -1.26 4.77 8.00
CA ALA A 38 -0.88 3.37 8.02
C ALA A 38 0.65 3.21 8.03
N ILE A 39 1.31 3.65 6.95
CA ILE A 39 2.72 3.42 6.72
C ILE A 39 3.42 4.74 6.46
N PHE A 40 4.50 4.99 7.20
CA PHE A 40 5.48 6.02 6.85
C PHE A 40 6.80 5.37 6.49
N ASN A 41 7.22 5.53 5.23
CA ASN A 41 8.48 5.07 4.69
C ASN A 41 9.43 6.25 4.49
N LEU A 42 10.47 6.35 5.31
CA LEU A 42 11.49 7.39 5.28
C LEU A 42 12.80 6.81 4.79
N ASN A 43 13.26 7.24 3.62
CA ASN A 43 14.52 6.83 3.02
C ASN A 43 14.69 5.31 2.86
N GLY A 44 13.58 4.56 2.85
CA GLY A 44 13.57 3.10 2.85
C GLY A 44 12.81 2.49 1.68
N ALA A 45 12.66 1.17 1.70
CA ALA A 45 11.92 0.40 0.71
C ALA A 45 10.70 -0.28 1.35
N VAL A 46 9.53 -0.14 0.74
CA VAL A 46 8.32 -0.89 1.09
C VAL A 46 7.81 -1.60 -0.15
N SER A 47 7.56 -2.89 -0.04
CA SER A 47 6.88 -3.69 -1.06
C SER A 47 5.61 -4.26 -0.46
N MET A 48 4.49 -4.09 -1.16
CA MET A 48 3.20 -4.66 -0.78
C MET A 48 2.61 -5.43 -1.94
N ASN A 49 2.14 -6.64 -1.63
CA ASN A 49 1.50 -7.54 -2.57
C ASN A 49 0.21 -8.05 -1.94
N PHE A 50 -0.92 -7.87 -2.61
CA PHE A 50 -2.20 -8.33 -2.09
C PHE A 50 -2.52 -7.82 -0.67
N CYS A 51 -2.37 -6.53 -0.45
CA CYS A 51 -2.65 -5.89 0.83
C CYS A 51 -3.92 -5.03 0.74
N THR A 52 -4.63 -4.90 1.85
CA THR A 52 -5.75 -3.97 2.00
C THR A 52 -5.41 -2.91 3.05
N ILE A 53 -5.34 -1.65 2.65
CA ILE A 53 -5.04 -0.51 3.53
C ILE A 53 -6.23 0.45 3.50
N ALA A 54 -7.02 0.45 4.57
CA ALA A 54 -8.29 1.17 4.61
C ALA A 54 -8.61 1.71 6.00
N ALA A 55 -9.48 2.72 6.10
CA ALA A 55 -9.91 3.31 7.36
C ALA A 55 -8.77 3.77 8.29
N ASN A 56 -7.59 4.08 7.72
CA ASN A 56 -6.52 4.74 8.46
C ASN A 56 -6.74 6.25 8.42
N SER A 57 -6.19 6.97 9.39
CA SER A 57 -6.40 8.42 9.51
C SER A 57 -5.12 9.16 9.82
N VAL A 58 -5.07 10.42 9.40
CA VAL A 58 -4.02 11.36 9.75
C VAL A 58 -4.66 12.63 10.30
N SER A 59 -4.05 13.22 11.32
CA SER A 59 -4.50 14.47 11.91
C SER A 59 -3.33 15.28 12.49
N GLY A 60 -3.57 16.55 12.83
CA GLY A 60 -2.58 17.39 13.50
C GLY A 60 -1.45 17.87 12.57
N THR A 61 -1.75 18.11 11.31
CA THR A 61 -0.77 18.45 10.27
C THR A 61 -0.41 19.92 10.35
N ASN A 62 0.56 20.20 11.23
CA ASN A 62 0.95 21.57 11.58
C ASN A 62 2.22 22.04 10.85
N GLY A 63 2.93 21.15 10.15
CA GLY A 63 4.14 21.50 9.39
C GLY A 63 3.87 22.50 8.27
N ASN A 64 4.83 23.41 8.05
CA ASN A 64 4.81 24.36 6.94
C ASN A 64 5.22 23.69 5.61
N ASP A 65 4.82 24.27 4.48
CA ASP A 65 5.15 23.80 3.11
C ASP A 65 6.65 23.64 2.86
N ALA A 66 7.51 24.30 3.67
CA ALA A 66 8.97 24.21 3.60
C ALA A 66 9.52 22.89 4.17
N SER A 67 8.68 22.09 4.82
CA SER A 67 8.93 20.69 5.15
C SER A 67 7.91 19.79 4.43
N THR A 68 8.38 18.89 3.56
CA THR A 68 7.77 17.55 3.46
C THR A 68 6.33 17.42 2.92
N GLY A 69 5.97 18.12 1.85
CA GLY A 69 4.92 17.73 0.88
C GLY A 69 3.48 17.73 1.38
N ALA A 70 2.57 18.33 0.60
CA ALA A 70 1.14 18.28 0.88
C ALA A 70 0.68 16.82 1.08
N SER A 71 -0.32 16.66 1.93
CA SER A 71 -1.12 15.46 2.12
C SER A 71 -0.58 14.45 3.14
N ASP A 72 -1.11 14.60 4.34
CA ASP A 72 -1.83 13.54 5.03
C ASP A 72 -2.17 12.39 4.09
N SER A 73 -1.57 11.24 4.31
CA SER A 73 -1.82 10.02 3.55
C SER A 73 -1.80 8.79 4.41
N ALA A 74 -2.51 7.75 3.96
CA ALA A 74 -2.41 6.44 4.58
C ALA A 74 -1.00 5.89 4.43
N ILE A 75 -0.44 5.98 3.21
CA ILE A 75 0.93 5.58 2.90
C ILE A 75 1.72 6.80 2.47
N TYR A 76 2.76 7.12 3.21
CA TYR A 76 3.65 8.23 2.91
C TYR A 76 5.06 7.71 2.66
N SER A 77 5.58 7.89 1.45
CA SER A 77 6.93 7.49 1.06
C SER A 77 7.79 8.72 0.79
N LEU A 78 8.89 8.87 1.51
CA LEU A 78 9.67 10.10 1.57
C LEU A 78 11.16 9.83 1.42
N ALA A 79 11.78 10.42 0.39
CA ALA A 79 13.22 10.61 0.33
C ALA A 79 13.57 12.00 0.89
N TYR A 80 14.16 12.05 2.08
CA TYR A 80 14.44 13.28 2.82
C TYR A 80 15.92 13.46 3.13
N GLY A 81 16.39 14.69 2.95
CA GLY A 81 17.67 15.14 3.49
C GLY A 81 18.86 14.44 2.86
N ASN A 82 19.93 14.28 3.63
CA ASN A 82 21.11 13.54 3.21
C ASN A 82 21.16 12.19 3.93
N VAL A 83 21.79 11.20 3.32
CA VAL A 83 22.14 9.94 3.98
C VAL A 83 23.06 10.24 5.16
N ILE A 84 22.72 9.71 6.34
CA ILE A 84 23.35 10.06 7.62
C ILE A 84 24.85 9.72 7.62
N GLN A 85 25.24 8.63 6.96
CA GLN A 85 26.59 8.08 7.02
C GLN A 85 27.61 8.88 6.19
N ASN A 86 27.21 9.43 5.05
CA ASN A 86 28.14 9.97 4.06
C ASN A 86 27.65 11.25 3.36
N GLY A 87 26.48 11.78 3.76
CA GLY A 87 25.93 12.99 3.18
C GLY A 87 25.48 12.86 1.72
N SER A 88 25.38 11.63 1.18
CA SER A 88 24.93 11.38 -0.19
C SER A 88 23.40 11.54 -0.32
N ALA A 89 22.90 11.37 -1.54
CA ALA A 89 21.47 11.39 -1.83
C ALA A 89 20.71 10.26 -1.13
N SER A 90 19.57 10.60 -0.54
CA SER A 90 18.61 9.66 0.04
C SER A 90 17.69 9.10 -1.04
N ALA A 91 17.24 7.86 -0.85
CA ALA A 91 16.27 7.23 -1.74
C ALA A 91 15.11 6.61 -0.96
N ALA A 92 13.90 6.67 -1.52
CA ALA A 92 12.75 5.94 -1.02
C ALA A 92 12.06 5.18 -2.17
N SER A 93 11.60 3.97 -1.90
CA SER A 93 10.84 3.18 -2.87
C SER A 93 9.60 2.59 -2.25
N LEU A 94 8.51 2.61 -3.01
CA LEU A 94 7.24 1.98 -2.67
C LEU A 94 6.77 1.16 -3.87
N ARG A 95 6.69 -0.15 -3.71
CA ARG A 95 6.12 -1.06 -4.70
C ARG A 95 4.72 -1.48 -4.24
N ILE A 96 3.72 -1.23 -5.06
CA ILE A 96 2.34 -1.65 -4.79
C ILE A 96 1.88 -2.61 -5.88
N ALA A 97 1.52 -3.83 -5.49
CA ALA A 97 1.07 -4.87 -6.40
C ALA A 97 -0.24 -5.52 -5.94
N ASN A 98 -1.19 -5.67 -6.85
CA ASN A 98 -2.46 -6.39 -6.63
C ASN A 98 -3.18 -5.97 -5.33
N SER A 99 -3.10 -4.70 -4.95
CA SER A 99 -3.49 -4.22 -3.62
C SER A 99 -4.59 -3.16 -3.67
N ILE A 100 -5.23 -2.97 -2.52
CA ILE A 100 -6.28 -1.96 -2.30
C ILE A 100 -5.76 -0.96 -1.26
N VAL A 101 -5.80 0.33 -1.59
CA VAL A 101 -5.61 1.44 -0.66
C VAL A 101 -6.81 2.37 -0.83
N TYR A 102 -7.79 2.32 0.07
CA TYR A 102 -9.05 3.01 -0.16
C TYR A 102 -9.71 3.43 1.15
N GLY A 103 -10.44 4.54 1.14
CA GLY A 103 -11.26 4.97 2.27
C GLY A 103 -10.44 5.29 3.52
N ASN A 104 -9.22 5.83 3.37
CA ASN A 104 -8.46 6.36 4.49
C ASN A 104 -8.84 7.82 4.71
N GLY A 105 -9.33 8.13 5.91
CA GLY A 105 -9.92 9.42 6.23
C GLY A 105 -8.89 10.51 6.50
N SER A 106 -9.32 11.77 6.35
CA SER A 106 -8.56 13.01 6.66
C SER A 106 -7.31 13.28 5.81
N ALA A 107 -6.97 12.35 4.91
CA ALA A 107 -5.89 12.47 3.96
C ALA A 107 -6.33 13.18 2.67
N THR A 108 -5.47 14.02 2.08
CA THR A 108 -5.74 14.53 0.72
C THR A 108 -5.41 13.48 -0.35
N ASN A 109 -4.52 12.55 -0.03
CA ASN A 109 -4.10 11.46 -0.90
C ASN A 109 -4.02 10.17 -0.08
N ASP A 110 -4.54 9.05 -0.56
CA ASP A 110 -4.32 7.75 0.06
C ASP A 110 -2.83 7.33 0.02
N VAL A 111 -2.17 7.64 -1.09
CA VAL A 111 -0.72 7.41 -1.28
C VAL A 111 -0.01 8.70 -1.67
N ALA A 112 0.97 9.10 -0.86
CA ALA A 112 1.84 10.24 -1.14
C ALA A 112 3.28 9.78 -1.31
N ASN A 113 3.93 10.27 -2.37
CA ASN A 113 5.33 10.03 -2.65
C ASN A 113 6.05 11.37 -2.78
N ASN A 114 7.14 11.56 -2.05
CA ASN A 114 7.75 12.87 -1.91
C ASN A 114 9.28 12.82 -1.89
N VAL A 115 9.88 13.84 -2.50
CA VAL A 115 11.31 14.12 -2.46
C VAL A 115 11.53 15.48 -1.80
N VAL A 116 12.31 15.48 -0.72
CA VAL A 116 12.86 16.69 -0.11
C VAL A 116 14.38 16.64 -0.25
N PRO A 117 15.00 17.59 -0.98
CA PRO A 117 16.44 17.62 -1.20
C PRO A 117 17.25 17.69 0.10
N GLY A 118 18.46 17.12 0.06
CA GLY A 118 19.46 17.38 1.08
C GLY A 118 20.16 18.72 0.90
N THR A 119 20.81 19.17 1.96
CA THR A 119 21.52 20.47 2.00
C THR A 119 23.02 20.35 1.76
N LEU A 120 23.58 19.14 1.73
CA LEU A 120 25.02 18.97 1.53
C LEU A 120 25.35 18.94 0.04
N ALA A 121 26.49 19.54 -0.32
CA ALA A 121 26.97 19.54 -1.70
C ALA A 121 27.25 18.14 -2.28
N THR A 122 27.45 17.14 -1.40
CA THR A 122 27.60 15.72 -1.75
C THR A 122 26.28 15.05 -2.13
N ASN A 123 25.14 15.71 -1.91
CA ASN A 123 23.84 15.20 -2.32
C ASN A 123 23.60 15.52 -3.80
N SER A 124 23.65 14.48 -4.62
CA SER A 124 23.48 14.57 -6.07
C SER A 124 22.03 14.42 -6.54
N GLY A 125 21.05 14.52 -5.63
CA GLY A 125 19.61 14.46 -5.95
C GLY A 125 18.93 13.25 -5.35
N ASN A 126 18.05 13.50 -4.38
CA ASN A 126 17.21 12.47 -3.77
C ASN A 126 16.20 11.90 -4.77
N THR A 127 15.84 10.62 -4.59
CA THR A 127 14.89 9.94 -5.47
C THR A 127 13.80 9.23 -4.66
N ALA A 128 12.53 9.47 -4.99
CA ALA A 128 11.41 8.72 -4.42
C ALA A 128 10.53 8.18 -5.55
N THR A 129 10.37 6.86 -5.60
CA THR A 129 9.64 6.20 -6.69
C THR A 129 8.54 5.28 -6.17
N VAL A 130 7.32 5.47 -6.67
CA VAL A 130 6.25 4.48 -6.55
C VAL A 130 6.22 3.62 -7.80
N THR A 131 6.21 2.30 -7.63
CA THR A 131 6.08 1.34 -8.74
C THR A 131 4.78 0.57 -8.57
N TYR A 132 3.83 0.79 -9.47
CA TYR A 132 2.60 0.02 -9.55
C TYR A 132 2.82 -1.22 -10.43
N VAL A 133 2.47 -2.40 -9.91
CA VAL A 133 2.52 -3.66 -10.66
C VAL A 133 1.18 -4.38 -10.56
N GLY A 134 0.83 -5.09 -11.62
CA GLY A 134 -0.49 -5.69 -11.75
C GLY A 134 -1.59 -4.62 -11.77
N ALA A 135 -2.77 -4.98 -11.30
CA ALA A 135 -3.85 -4.02 -11.07
C ALA A 135 -3.82 -3.58 -9.60
N ASN A 136 -4.26 -2.35 -9.32
CA ASN A 136 -4.39 -1.84 -7.95
C ASN A 136 -5.63 -0.95 -7.89
N ILE A 137 -6.26 -0.85 -6.72
CA ILE A 137 -7.29 0.15 -6.44
C ILE A 137 -6.71 1.13 -5.43
N ILE A 138 -6.60 2.40 -5.81
CA ILE A 138 -6.13 3.49 -4.96
C ILE A 138 -7.03 4.70 -5.17
N ASP A 139 -7.71 5.18 -4.11
CA ASP A 139 -8.69 6.28 -4.23
C ASP A 139 -8.03 7.56 -4.75
N SER A 140 -6.89 7.91 -4.16
CA SER A 140 -6.15 9.14 -4.46
C SER A 140 -4.66 8.98 -4.26
N PHE A 141 -3.86 9.60 -5.12
CA PHE A 141 -2.41 9.51 -5.05
C PHE A 141 -1.72 10.75 -5.63
N GLY A 142 -0.55 11.09 -5.08
CA GLY A 142 0.20 12.28 -5.46
C GLY A 142 1.71 12.11 -5.39
N ASN A 143 2.41 12.71 -6.36
CA ASN A 143 3.85 12.90 -6.34
C ASN A 143 4.19 14.36 -6.00
N PHE A 144 5.15 14.55 -5.11
CA PHE A 144 5.61 15.86 -4.64
C PHE A 144 7.11 16.03 -4.82
N GLY A 145 7.54 17.28 -5.06
CA GLY A 145 8.92 17.57 -5.42
C GLY A 145 9.31 16.87 -6.74
N LEU A 146 10.43 16.16 -6.73
CA LEU A 146 10.92 15.38 -7.88
C LEU A 146 10.52 13.89 -7.83
N ALA A 147 9.53 13.55 -6.99
CA ALA A 147 9.00 12.21 -6.88
C ALA A 147 8.36 11.75 -8.20
N SER A 148 8.37 10.44 -8.47
CA SER A 148 7.76 9.86 -9.66
C SER A 148 6.99 8.58 -9.35
N SER A 149 5.98 8.30 -10.16
CA SER A 149 5.29 7.00 -10.20
C SER A 149 5.47 6.37 -11.56
N VAL A 150 5.67 5.05 -11.58
CA VAL A 150 5.82 4.25 -12.80
C VAL A 150 4.93 3.02 -12.75
N GLY A 151 4.67 2.42 -13.91
CA GLY A 151 3.77 1.28 -14.07
C GLY A 151 2.36 1.68 -14.50
N SER A 152 1.44 0.72 -14.50
CA SER A 152 0.04 0.99 -14.83
C SER A 152 -0.60 1.80 -13.71
N PRO A 153 -1.25 2.94 -14.00
CA PRO A 153 -1.98 3.70 -12.99
C PRO A 153 -3.02 2.84 -12.26
N PRO A 154 -3.25 3.06 -10.96
CA PRO A 154 -4.32 2.42 -10.21
C PRO A 154 -5.70 2.78 -10.74
N MET A 155 -6.65 1.87 -10.56
CA MET A 155 -8.07 2.17 -10.65
C MET A 155 -8.51 2.97 -9.42
N THR A 156 -9.55 3.79 -9.55
CA THR A 156 -10.10 4.62 -8.46
C THR A 156 -11.54 4.26 -8.12
N ASN A 157 -12.04 3.14 -8.63
CA ASN A 157 -13.40 2.68 -8.34
C ASN A 157 -13.49 2.17 -6.91
N ASP A 158 -14.62 2.42 -6.26
CA ASP A 158 -14.90 1.90 -4.91
C ASP A 158 -14.72 0.36 -4.88
N PRO A 159 -13.78 -0.17 -4.08
CA PRO A 159 -13.57 -1.60 -3.94
C PRO A 159 -14.72 -2.31 -3.20
N LYS A 160 -15.72 -1.58 -2.70
CA LYS A 160 -16.88 -2.09 -1.97
C LYS A 160 -16.46 -3.01 -0.82
N LEU A 161 -15.57 -2.49 0.02
CA LEU A 161 -15.08 -3.18 1.21
C LEU A 161 -16.15 -3.19 2.30
N GLU A 162 -16.37 -4.36 2.87
CA GLU A 162 -17.09 -4.52 4.13
C GLU A 162 -16.23 -4.04 5.31
N PRO A 163 -16.84 -3.68 6.46
CA PRO A 163 -16.11 -3.30 7.67
C PRO A 163 -15.11 -4.38 8.12
N LEU A 164 -14.06 -3.96 8.83
CA LEU A 164 -13.11 -4.87 9.47
C LEU A 164 -13.84 -5.73 10.50
N GLN A 165 -13.93 -7.03 10.24
CA GLN A 165 -14.63 -7.97 11.11
C GLN A 165 -14.03 -9.38 11.00
N ASN A 166 -14.54 -10.29 11.82
CA ASN A 166 -14.15 -11.70 11.73
C ASN A 166 -14.83 -12.35 10.52
N ASN A 167 -14.10 -12.49 9.41
CA ASN A 167 -14.54 -13.21 8.21
C ASN A 167 -13.94 -14.63 8.11
N GLY A 168 -13.53 -15.19 9.25
CA GLY A 168 -12.75 -16.43 9.35
C GLY A 168 -11.23 -16.19 9.38
N GLY A 169 -10.47 -17.26 9.64
CA GLY A 169 -9.01 -17.20 9.79
C GLY A 169 -8.56 -16.68 11.16
N ASN A 170 -7.25 -16.41 11.28
CA ASN A 170 -6.63 -16.03 12.55
C ASN A 170 -6.65 -14.51 12.84
N THR A 171 -7.03 -13.69 11.85
CA THR A 171 -7.07 -12.23 11.98
C THR A 171 -8.33 -11.67 11.32
N GLN A 172 -8.80 -10.51 11.79
CA GLN A 172 -9.90 -9.81 11.12
C GLN A 172 -9.48 -9.32 9.74
N THR A 173 -10.42 -9.28 8.82
CA THR A 173 -10.22 -8.85 7.42
C THR A 173 -11.36 -7.95 6.97
N MET A 174 -11.21 -7.32 5.81
CA MET A 174 -12.28 -6.57 5.14
C MET A 174 -12.71 -7.36 3.92
N ALA A 175 -13.92 -7.91 3.95
CA ALA A 175 -14.45 -8.72 2.84
C ALA A 175 -14.86 -7.83 1.67
N LEU A 176 -14.98 -8.41 0.48
CA LEU A 176 -15.52 -7.73 -0.70
C LEU A 176 -17.02 -7.96 -0.81
N GLN A 177 -17.78 -6.91 -1.15
CA GLN A 177 -19.18 -7.05 -1.54
C GLN A 177 -19.31 -7.79 -2.88
N ALA A 178 -20.44 -8.49 -3.05
CA ALA A 178 -20.78 -9.10 -4.33
C ALA A 178 -20.93 -8.01 -5.38
N ASP A 179 -20.19 -8.09 -6.50
CA ASP A 179 -20.04 -7.07 -7.57
C ASP A 179 -18.91 -6.04 -7.38
N SER A 180 -18.03 -6.25 -6.40
CA SER A 180 -16.83 -5.43 -6.22
C SER A 180 -15.93 -5.44 -7.47
N PRO A 181 -15.38 -4.29 -7.89
CA PRO A 181 -14.38 -4.21 -8.96
C PRO A 181 -13.02 -4.83 -8.58
N ALA A 182 -12.84 -5.22 -7.32
CA ALA A 182 -11.65 -5.94 -6.87
C ALA A 182 -11.73 -7.44 -7.15
N ILE A 183 -12.92 -7.99 -7.44
CA ILE A 183 -13.11 -9.42 -7.67
C ILE A 183 -12.54 -9.82 -9.03
N ASP A 184 -11.78 -10.92 -9.08
CA ASP A 184 -11.13 -11.45 -10.29
C ASP A 184 -10.28 -10.40 -11.05
N ALA A 185 -9.82 -9.36 -10.35
CA ALA A 185 -9.19 -8.20 -10.98
C ALA A 185 -7.66 -8.17 -10.85
N ALA A 186 -7.08 -9.03 -10.01
CA ALA A 186 -5.63 -9.10 -9.92
C ALA A 186 -5.06 -9.66 -11.21
N ILE A 187 -3.89 -9.15 -11.59
CA ILE A 187 -3.14 -9.71 -12.72
C ILE A 187 -2.23 -10.79 -12.10
N PRO A 188 -2.49 -12.08 -12.33
CA PRO A 188 -1.70 -13.15 -11.76
C PRO A 188 -0.26 -13.03 -12.29
N CYS A 189 0.64 -12.58 -11.42
CA CYS A 189 2.06 -12.40 -11.72
C CYS A 189 2.92 -13.29 -10.82
N ALA A 190 4.23 -13.30 -11.07
CA ALA A 190 5.21 -13.93 -10.19
C ALA A 190 4.98 -13.51 -8.71
N HIS A 191 5.05 -14.48 -7.79
CA HIS A 191 4.78 -14.35 -6.36
C HIS A 191 3.30 -14.24 -5.96
N LEU A 192 2.42 -14.98 -6.64
CA LEU A 192 1.07 -15.25 -6.14
C LEU A 192 1.15 -16.05 -4.83
N PRO A 193 0.64 -15.53 -3.70
CA PRO A 193 0.57 -16.30 -2.46
C PRO A 193 -0.39 -17.47 -2.61
N ALA A 194 -0.11 -18.60 -1.97
CA ALA A 194 -0.98 -19.78 -2.04
C ALA A 194 -2.38 -19.53 -1.44
N THR A 195 -2.45 -18.64 -0.44
CA THR A 195 -3.69 -18.33 0.28
C THR A 195 -3.92 -16.82 0.39
N ASP A 196 -5.14 -16.42 0.73
CA ASP A 196 -5.46 -15.09 1.24
C ASP A 196 -5.05 -14.94 2.74
N GLN A 197 -5.35 -13.79 3.36
CA GLN A 197 -5.02 -13.53 4.78
C GLN A 197 -5.69 -14.52 5.75
N ARG A 198 -6.81 -15.14 5.35
CA ARG A 198 -7.55 -16.09 6.20
C ARG A 198 -6.97 -17.51 6.11
N GLY A 199 -6.11 -17.78 5.12
CA GLY A 199 -5.60 -19.10 4.82
C GLY A 199 -6.43 -19.87 3.78
N ASN A 200 -7.36 -19.20 3.08
CA ASN A 200 -8.15 -19.81 2.01
C ASN A 200 -7.41 -19.71 0.66
N ALA A 201 -7.67 -20.63 -0.28
CA ALA A 201 -7.05 -20.64 -1.60
C ALA A 201 -7.18 -19.28 -2.30
N ARG A 202 -6.08 -18.82 -2.93
CA ARG A 202 -5.98 -17.48 -3.49
C ARG A 202 -6.57 -17.31 -4.89
N ILE A 203 -6.84 -18.40 -5.59
CA ILE A 203 -7.55 -18.34 -6.86
C ILE A 203 -8.93 -18.93 -6.62
N TRP A 204 -9.93 -18.07 -6.52
CA TRP A 204 -11.32 -18.51 -6.44
C TRP A 204 -12.18 -17.79 -7.48
N GLY A 205 -12.17 -18.29 -8.71
CA GLY A 205 -12.85 -17.61 -9.80
C GLY A 205 -12.08 -17.76 -11.09
N SER A 206 -12.00 -16.67 -11.84
CA SER A 206 -11.24 -16.56 -13.08
C SER A 206 -9.84 -15.96 -12.86
N ALA A 207 -9.62 -15.25 -11.74
CA ALA A 207 -8.32 -14.72 -11.31
C ALA A 207 -8.35 -14.47 -9.79
N PRO A 208 -7.21 -14.19 -9.13
CA PRO A 208 -7.23 -13.71 -7.76
C PRO A 208 -7.93 -12.35 -7.65
N ASP A 209 -8.50 -12.06 -6.48
CA ASP A 209 -9.02 -10.74 -6.17
C ASP A 209 -7.88 -9.77 -5.82
N LEU A 210 -8.16 -8.46 -5.85
CA LEU A 210 -7.25 -7.45 -5.30
C LEU A 210 -7.35 -7.40 -3.76
N GLY A 211 -6.23 -7.11 -3.10
CA GLY A 211 -6.18 -6.93 -1.65
C GLY A 211 -5.95 -8.21 -0.85
N ALA A 212 -6.20 -8.18 0.45
CA ALA A 212 -5.85 -9.26 1.38
C ALA A 212 -6.89 -10.39 1.49
N TYR A 213 -8.04 -10.24 0.84
CA TYR A 213 -9.20 -11.12 0.95
C TYR A 213 -9.61 -11.66 -0.42
N GLU A 214 -9.93 -12.96 -0.49
CA GLU A 214 -10.44 -13.61 -1.70
C GLU A 214 -11.94 -13.95 -1.55
N TYR A 215 -12.78 -13.34 -2.36
CA TYR A 215 -14.22 -13.51 -2.40
C TYR A 215 -14.64 -14.94 -2.71
N GLY A 216 -15.64 -15.43 -1.99
CA GLY A 216 -16.21 -16.77 -2.18
C GLY A 216 -15.31 -17.94 -1.75
N SER A 217 -14.02 -17.72 -1.47
CA SER A 217 -13.13 -18.77 -0.97
C SER A 217 -13.50 -19.21 0.45
N SER A 218 -13.38 -20.51 0.74
CA SER A 218 -13.71 -21.11 2.05
C SER A 218 -12.75 -22.24 2.44
N PRO A 219 -12.51 -22.48 3.75
CA PRO A 219 -11.58 -23.51 4.21
C PRO A 219 -11.99 -24.91 3.74
N GLY A 220 -11.04 -25.69 3.24
CA GLY A 220 -11.24 -27.12 2.94
C GLY A 220 -12.00 -27.43 1.66
N ARG A 221 -12.40 -26.42 0.86
CA ARG A 221 -12.79 -26.65 -0.54
C ARG A 221 -11.54 -26.69 -1.41
N ASN A 222 -10.68 -27.68 -1.16
CA ASN A 222 -9.56 -28.04 -2.05
C ASN A 222 -10.11 -28.73 -3.31
N ASP A 223 -10.92 -28.01 -4.07
CA ASP A 223 -11.17 -28.34 -5.48
C ASP A 223 -10.25 -27.51 -6.39
N ASP A 224 -9.05 -27.21 -5.90
CA ASP A 224 -7.97 -26.59 -6.67
C ASP A 224 -7.47 -27.52 -7.80
N ILE A 225 -7.89 -28.79 -7.81
CA ILE A 225 -7.48 -29.80 -8.79
C ILE A 225 -8.56 -30.05 -9.87
N PHE A 226 -9.86 -29.92 -9.58
CA PHE A 226 -10.91 -30.28 -10.56
C PHE A 226 -11.80 -29.13 -11.03
N ARG A 227 -11.71 -27.93 -10.45
CA ARG A 227 -12.48 -26.76 -10.94
C ARG A 227 -11.80 -26.00 -12.09
N ALA A 228 -10.47 -25.97 -12.14
CA ALA A 228 -9.71 -25.21 -13.16
C ALA A 228 -9.38 -26.01 -14.44
N GLY A 229 -9.80 -27.27 -14.55
CA GLY A 229 -9.33 -28.16 -15.62
C GLY A 229 -7.81 -28.36 -15.55
N PHE A 230 -7.30 -29.39 -16.21
CA PHE A 230 -5.88 -29.76 -16.15
C PHE A 230 -4.92 -28.78 -16.84
N ASP A 231 -5.34 -27.57 -17.22
CA ASP A 231 -4.47 -26.61 -17.88
C ASP A 231 -5.00 -25.17 -17.79
N SER A 232 -4.36 -24.35 -16.94
CA SER A 232 -3.90 -23.04 -17.38
C SER A 232 -2.72 -22.64 -16.49
N THR A 233 -1.52 -22.89 -16.98
CA THR A 233 -0.40 -22.02 -16.66
C THR A 233 -0.87 -20.60 -16.99
N TYR A 234 -1.15 -19.78 -15.98
CA TYR A 234 -1.30 -18.34 -16.14
C TYR A 234 0.04 -17.82 -16.69
N ASN A 235 0.18 -17.88 -18.01
CA ASN A 235 1.37 -17.43 -18.72
C ASN A 235 1.35 -15.90 -18.70
N CYS A 236 2.17 -15.35 -17.79
CA CYS A 236 2.57 -13.96 -17.75
C CYS A 236 3.26 -13.59 -19.08
N PRO A 237 3.03 -12.39 -19.65
CA PRO A 237 3.98 -11.79 -20.58
C PRO A 237 5.31 -11.44 -19.91
#